data_AF-A0A5D0TCL2-F1
#
_entry.id   AF-A0A5D0TCL2-F1
#
_cell.length_a   1.000
_cell.length_b   1.000
_cell.length_c   1.000
_cell.angle_alpha   90.00
_cell.angle_beta   90.00
_cell.angle_gamma   90.00
#
_symmetry.space_group_name_H-M   'P 1'
#
loop_
_entity.id
_entity.type
_entity.pdbx_description
1 polymer ?
#
loop_
_entity_poly.entity_id
_entity_poly.type
_entity_poly.pdbx_seq_one_letter_code
_entity_poly.pdbx_strand_id
1 'polypeptide(L)'
;MPDFRTHISIGLYTYPIYIAGFIGITEAFDIKFKITAPFICVGYLLYILGSDLPDIDSHTALIKRTTEVILSAIVSAIFYISVSYPYFQDFLIDFTNSNALGIGISFALSVLVGFGVSRIIDLLSHRGFMHTIFAAIGFTLIISAIYLTSEGFQITKPVVITNSLYISLSGFFGYLLHIITDRIKT
;
A
#
# COMPACT_ATOMS: atom_id res chain seq x y z
N MET A 1 15.48 -7.39 12.48
CA MET A 1 14.91 -6.79 11.27
C MET A 1 15.79 -5.63 10.85
N PRO A 2 16.07 -5.49 9.56
CA PRO A 2 16.72 -4.29 9.04
C PRO A 2 15.89 -3.05 9.43
N ASP A 3 16.56 -1.94 9.67
CA ASP A 3 15.87 -0.67 9.89
C ASP A 3 15.51 -0.01 8.55
N PHE A 4 14.59 0.94 8.58
CA PHE A 4 14.24 1.83 7.43
C PHE A 4 15.50 2.32 6.69
N ARG A 5 16.55 2.69 7.46
CA ARG A 5 17.82 3.15 6.88
C ARG A 5 18.51 2.07 6.07
N THR A 6 18.50 0.83 6.52
CA THR A 6 19.04 -0.30 5.74
C THR A 6 18.25 -0.48 4.45
N HIS A 7 16.92 -0.57 4.51
CA HIS A 7 16.08 -0.81 3.33
C HIS A 7 16.28 0.26 2.25
N ILE A 8 16.20 1.53 2.64
CA ILE A 8 16.46 2.66 1.76
C ILE A 8 17.90 2.66 1.26
N SER A 9 18.90 2.42 2.12
CA SER A 9 20.30 2.44 1.69
C SER A 9 20.59 1.36 0.65
N ILE A 10 20.11 0.14 0.87
CA ILE A 10 20.28 -0.95 -0.10
C ILE A 10 19.54 -0.59 -1.39
N GLY A 11 18.31 -0.06 -1.32
CA GLY A 11 17.57 0.44 -2.48
C GLY A 11 18.33 1.50 -3.30
N LEU A 12 18.95 2.48 -2.62
CA LEU A 12 19.78 3.52 -3.23
C LEU A 12 20.99 2.92 -3.97
N TYR A 13 21.68 1.96 -3.35
CA TYR A 13 22.93 1.42 -3.88
C TYR A 13 22.75 0.34 -4.96
N THR A 14 21.65 -0.42 -4.95
CA THR A 14 21.45 -1.54 -5.89
C THR A 14 20.70 -1.15 -7.17
N TYR A 15 20.11 0.05 -7.24
CA TYR A 15 19.43 0.50 -8.45
C TYR A 15 20.31 0.51 -9.73
N PRO A 16 21.59 0.93 -9.69
CA PRO A 16 22.46 0.83 -10.86
C PRO A 16 22.61 -0.59 -11.41
N ILE A 17 22.58 -1.60 -10.54
CA ILE A 17 22.64 -3.02 -10.92
C ILE A 17 21.36 -3.40 -11.67
N TYR A 18 20.20 -2.96 -11.18
CA TYR A 18 18.92 -3.17 -11.85
C TYR A 18 18.90 -2.55 -13.26
N ILE A 19 19.36 -1.30 -13.41
CA ILE A 19 19.43 -0.65 -14.73
C ILE A 19 20.33 -1.44 -15.68
N ALA A 20 21.54 -1.79 -15.24
CA ALA A 20 22.49 -2.53 -16.06
C ALA A 20 21.92 -3.89 -16.49
N GLY A 21 21.25 -4.60 -15.58
CA GLY A 21 20.57 -5.86 -15.87
C GLY A 21 19.45 -5.68 -16.90
N PHE A 22 18.59 -4.68 -16.73
CA PHE A 22 17.49 -4.44 -17.66
C PHE A 22 18.00 -4.06 -19.06
N ILE A 23 18.96 -3.14 -19.14
CA ILE A 23 19.58 -2.74 -20.41
C ILE A 23 20.22 -3.96 -21.09
N GLY A 24 21.05 -4.72 -20.36
CA GLY A 24 21.72 -5.90 -20.88
C GLY A 24 20.75 -6.96 -21.42
N ILE A 25 19.61 -7.16 -20.74
CA ILE A 25 18.53 -8.03 -21.25
C ILE A 25 17.94 -7.44 -22.54
N THR A 26 17.57 -6.17 -22.56
CA THR A 26 16.96 -5.58 -23.76
C THR A 26 17.90 -5.59 -24.97
N GLU A 27 19.20 -5.39 -24.76
CA GLU A 27 20.21 -5.46 -25.82
C GLU A 27 20.42 -6.90 -26.30
N ALA A 28 20.49 -7.88 -25.39
CA ALA A 28 20.67 -9.29 -25.74
C ALA A 28 19.52 -9.86 -26.59
N PHE A 29 18.32 -9.30 -26.46
CA PHE A 29 17.12 -9.75 -27.18
C PHE A 29 16.64 -8.78 -28.28
N ASP A 30 17.44 -7.76 -28.64
CA ASP A 30 17.09 -6.73 -29.64
C ASP A 30 15.72 -6.08 -29.39
N ILE A 31 15.38 -5.86 -28.12
CA ILE A 31 14.10 -5.28 -27.71
C ILE A 31 14.15 -3.78 -27.89
N LYS A 32 13.20 -3.24 -28.68
CA LYS A 32 13.04 -1.79 -28.86
C LYS A 32 12.71 -1.12 -27.52
N PHE A 33 13.69 -0.43 -26.96
CA PHE A 33 13.61 0.33 -25.72
C PHE A 33 14.26 1.69 -25.90
N LYS A 34 13.68 2.73 -25.28
CA LYS A 34 14.30 4.07 -25.26
C LYS A 34 14.41 4.52 -23.81
N ILE A 35 15.55 4.23 -23.20
CA ILE A 35 15.85 4.74 -21.87
C ILE A 35 16.16 6.25 -21.99
N THR A 36 15.32 7.08 -21.40
CA THR A 36 15.59 8.52 -21.27
C THR A 36 15.82 8.85 -19.80
N ALA A 37 16.51 9.96 -19.53
CA ALA A 37 16.76 10.40 -18.16
C ALA A 37 15.48 10.44 -17.28
N PRO A 38 14.31 10.92 -17.77
CA PRO A 38 13.05 10.81 -17.03
C PRO A 38 12.68 9.39 -16.61
N PHE A 39 12.80 8.40 -17.50
CA PHE A 39 12.49 7.00 -17.17
C PHE A 39 13.42 6.50 -16.07
N ILE A 40 14.72 6.78 -16.17
CA ILE A 40 15.71 6.42 -15.15
C ILE A 40 15.34 7.05 -13.80
N CYS A 41 15.01 8.34 -13.77
CA CYS A 41 14.64 9.02 -12.53
C CYS A 41 13.36 8.44 -11.92
N VAL A 42 12.32 8.19 -12.73
CA VAL A 42 11.07 7.59 -12.25
C VAL A 42 11.30 6.17 -11.75
N GLY A 43 12.06 5.36 -12.50
CA GLY A 43 12.41 4.01 -12.10
C GLY A 43 13.22 3.98 -10.79
N TYR A 44 14.13 4.93 -10.60
CA TYR A 44 14.90 5.06 -9.36
C TYR A 44 14.00 5.33 -8.16
N LEU A 45 13.08 6.30 -8.30
CA LEU A 45 12.13 6.65 -7.25
C LEU A 45 11.24 5.46 -6.88
N LEU A 46 10.73 4.73 -7.88
CA LEU A 46 9.88 3.56 -7.65
C LEU A 46 10.66 2.39 -7.05
N TYR A 47 11.92 2.20 -7.43
CA TYR A 47 12.79 1.19 -6.86
C TYR A 47 13.06 1.45 -5.37
N ILE A 48 13.42 2.68 -5.01
CA ILE A 48 13.60 3.08 -3.60
C ILE A 48 12.28 2.96 -2.84
N LEU A 49 11.17 3.47 -3.41
CA LEU A 49 9.86 3.37 -2.80
C LEU A 49 9.49 1.91 -2.54
N GLY A 50 9.66 1.04 -3.54
CA GLY A 50 9.42 -0.40 -3.40
C GLY A 50 10.28 -1.02 -2.30
N SER A 51 11.52 -0.59 -2.13
CA SER A 51 12.43 -1.13 -1.11
C SER A 51 12.00 -0.89 0.33
N ASP A 52 11.07 0.03 0.56
CA ASP A 52 10.54 0.38 1.89
C ASP A 52 9.00 0.23 1.99
N LEU A 53 8.30 0.13 0.86
CA LEU A 53 6.84 0.03 0.80
C LEU A 53 6.24 -1.03 1.73
N PRO A 54 6.84 -2.23 1.89
CA PRO A 54 6.27 -3.24 2.79
C PRO A 54 6.17 -2.77 4.24
N ASP A 55 7.12 -1.96 4.71
CA ASP A 55 7.16 -1.44 6.08
C ASP A 55 6.11 -0.34 6.36
N ILE A 56 5.31 0.06 5.36
CA ILE A 56 4.12 0.90 5.57
C ILE A 56 3.07 0.18 6.42
N ASP A 57 3.10 -1.16 6.47
CA ASP A 57 2.22 -1.94 7.36
C ASP A 57 2.67 -1.94 8.84
N SER A 58 3.83 -1.34 9.15
CA SER A 58 4.33 -1.23 10.51
C SER A 58 3.38 -0.44 11.41
N HIS A 59 3.24 -0.83 12.68
CA HIS A 59 2.40 -0.10 13.65
C HIS A 59 2.85 1.36 13.90
N THR A 60 4.06 1.70 13.46
CA THR A 60 4.64 3.05 13.53
C THR A 60 4.39 3.88 12.28
N ALA A 61 3.91 3.29 11.18
CA ALA A 61 3.62 4.02 9.96
C ALA A 61 2.45 4.99 10.16
N LEU A 62 2.71 6.27 9.91
CA LEU A 62 1.73 7.34 10.05
C LEU A 62 0.54 7.14 9.10
N ILE A 63 0.78 6.62 7.89
CA ILE A 63 -0.27 6.33 6.90
C ILE A 63 -1.22 5.27 7.43
N LYS A 64 -0.71 4.13 7.92
CA LYS A 64 -1.53 3.06 8.50
C LYS A 64 -2.40 3.59 9.65
N ARG A 65 -1.79 4.29 10.61
CA ARG A 65 -2.52 4.88 11.75
C ARG A 65 -3.60 5.85 11.31
N THR A 66 -3.31 6.70 10.32
CA THR A 66 -4.27 7.67 9.80
C THR A 66 -5.43 6.97 9.10
N THR A 67 -5.15 5.96 8.28
CA THR A 67 -6.16 5.14 7.58
C THR A 67 -7.04 4.38 8.58
N GLU A 68 -6.46 3.77 9.61
CA GLU A 68 -7.20 3.07 10.67
C GLU A 68 -8.16 3.98 11.41
N VAL A 69 -7.70 5.17 11.81
CA VAL A 69 -8.54 6.15 12.52
C VAL A 69 -9.68 6.63 11.62
N ILE A 70 -9.39 6.97 10.36
CA ILE A 70 -10.41 7.44 9.41
C ILE A 70 -11.45 6.34 9.16
N LEU A 71 -11.02 5.11 8.87
CA LEU A 71 -11.93 3.99 8.62
C LEU A 71 -12.77 3.65 9.85
N SER A 72 -12.15 3.61 11.04
CA SER A 72 -12.87 3.39 12.29
C SER A 72 -13.95 4.46 12.50
N ALA A 73 -13.63 5.73 12.27
CA ALA A 73 -14.59 6.82 12.42
C ALA A 73 -15.74 6.74 11.40
N ILE A 74 -15.42 6.43 10.13
CA ILE A 74 -16.43 6.25 9.07
C ILE A 74 -17.37 5.10 9.42
N VAL A 75 -16.84 3.95 9.82
CA VAL A 75 -17.66 2.79 10.19
C VAL A 75 -18.52 3.10 11.41
N SER A 76 -17.96 3.75 12.44
CA SER A 76 -18.76 4.19 13.60
C SER A 76 -19.89 5.12 13.20
N ALA A 77 -19.65 6.09 12.31
CA ALA A 77 -20.68 7.01 11.85
C ALA A 77 -21.78 6.29 11.06
N ILE A 78 -21.40 5.39 10.14
CA ILE A 78 -22.35 4.59 9.36
C ILE A 78 -23.17 3.71 10.30
N PHE A 79 -22.54 3.00 11.23
CA PHE A 79 -23.24 2.12 12.17
C PHE A 79 -24.19 2.92 13.07
N TYR A 80 -23.80 4.11 13.51
CA TYR A 80 -24.68 4.97 14.30
C TYR A 80 -25.93 5.35 13.50
N ILE A 81 -25.76 5.90 12.30
CA ILE A 81 -26.88 6.39 11.47
C ILE A 81 -27.79 5.24 11.02
N SER A 82 -27.21 4.12 10.60
CA SER A 82 -27.95 3.04 9.98
C SER A 82 -28.48 2.00 10.96
N VAL A 83 -27.92 1.91 12.16
CA VAL A 83 -28.24 0.83 13.11
C VAL A 83 -28.53 1.36 14.51
N SER A 84 -27.57 2.02 15.16
CA SER A 84 -27.69 2.36 16.58
C SER A 84 -28.80 3.38 16.85
N TYR A 85 -28.87 4.44 16.04
CA TYR A 85 -29.90 5.47 16.11
C TYR A 85 -31.31 4.92 15.87
N PRO A 86 -31.61 4.24 14.73
CA PRO A 86 -32.98 3.82 14.42
C PRO A 86 -33.51 2.66 15.26
N TYR A 87 -32.65 1.78 15.78
CA TYR A 87 -33.10 0.54 16.44
C TYR A 87 -32.84 0.46 17.94
N PHE A 88 -31.85 1.19 18.46
CA PHE A 88 -31.42 1.04 19.85
C PHE A 88 -31.61 2.31 20.68
N GLN A 89 -31.57 3.49 20.07
CA GLN A 89 -31.54 4.75 20.83
C GLN A 89 -32.81 4.95 21.67
N ASP A 90 -33.99 4.81 21.09
CA ASP A 90 -35.26 5.03 21.82
C ASP A 90 -35.42 4.04 22.98
N PHE A 91 -35.09 2.76 22.74
CA PHE A 91 -35.06 1.76 23.80
C PHE A 91 -34.09 2.13 24.94
N LEU A 92 -32.90 2.63 24.61
CA LEU A 92 -31.91 3.03 25.62
C LEU A 92 -32.33 4.30 26.38
N ILE A 93 -33.02 5.23 25.73
CA ILE A 93 -33.59 6.41 26.38
C ILE A 93 -34.63 5.98 27.41
N ASP A 94 -35.56 5.10 27.02
CA ASP A 94 -36.59 4.57 27.90
C ASP A 94 -35.99 3.77 29.06
N PHE A 95 -35.00 2.91 28.78
CA PHE A 95 -34.32 2.10 29.79
C PHE A 95 -33.57 2.95 30.82
N THR A 96 -32.93 4.04 30.38
CA THR A 96 -32.12 4.92 31.25
C THR A 96 -32.92 6.09 31.84
N ASN A 97 -34.15 6.31 31.39
CA ASN A 97 -34.96 7.51 31.66
C ASN A 97 -34.18 8.83 31.41
N SER A 98 -33.28 8.86 30.43
CA SER A 98 -32.42 10.01 30.14
C SER A 98 -32.01 10.05 28.68
N ASN A 99 -32.38 11.15 27.99
CA ASN A 99 -31.96 11.39 26.61
C ASN A 99 -30.44 11.41 26.45
N ALA A 100 -29.74 12.07 27.39
CA ALA A 100 -28.29 12.19 27.32
C ALA A 100 -27.60 10.82 27.45
N LEU A 101 -28.09 9.96 28.36
CA LEU A 101 -27.53 8.62 28.54
C LEU A 101 -27.88 7.70 27.36
N GLY A 102 -29.13 7.73 26.89
CA GLY A 102 -29.57 6.91 25.76
C GLY A 102 -28.78 7.22 24.47
N ILE A 103 -28.64 8.51 24.12
CA ILE A 103 -27.82 8.95 22.97
C ILE A 103 -26.35 8.61 23.19
N GLY A 104 -25.81 8.87 24.39
CA GLY A 104 -24.42 8.58 24.72
C GLY A 104 -24.06 7.10 24.58
N ILE A 105 -24.90 6.21 25.11
CA ILE A 105 -24.71 4.75 25.02
C ILE A 105 -24.88 4.29 23.57
N SER A 106 -25.90 4.80 22.86
CA SER A 106 -26.12 4.48 21.44
C SER A 106 -24.91 4.84 20.58
N PHE A 107 -24.35 6.03 20.76
CA PHE A 107 -23.13 6.42 20.04
C PHE A 107 -21.90 5.62 20.49
N ALA A 108 -21.77 5.33 21.79
CA ALA A 108 -20.67 4.51 22.31
C ALA A 108 -20.65 3.10 21.71
N LEU A 109 -21.82 2.47 21.50
CA LEU A 109 -21.92 1.18 20.81
C LEU A 109 -21.37 1.26 19.38
N SER A 110 -21.67 2.33 18.65
CA SER A 110 -21.15 2.55 17.30
C SER A 110 -19.64 2.78 17.29
N VAL A 111 -19.10 3.47 18.30
CA VAL A 111 -17.65 3.62 18.50
C VAL A 111 -16.99 2.26 18.75
N LEU A 112 -17.61 1.38 19.54
CA LEU A 112 -17.09 0.02 19.76
C LEU A 112 -17.04 -0.81 18.47
N VAL A 113 -18.03 -0.66 17.58
CA VAL A 113 -18.03 -1.33 16.27
C VAL A 113 -16.89 -0.82 15.38
N GLY A 114 -16.72 0.51 15.26
CA GLY A 114 -15.60 1.08 14.50
C GLY A 114 -14.24 0.69 15.07
N PHE A 115 -14.12 0.67 16.41
CA PHE A 115 -12.94 0.17 17.09
C PHE A 115 -12.66 -1.31 16.76
N GLY A 116 -13.70 -2.14 16.68
CA GLY A 116 -13.59 -3.52 16.21
C GLY A 116 -12.98 -3.61 14.80
N VAL A 117 -13.40 -2.72 13.88
CA VAL A 117 -12.80 -2.64 12.54
C VAL A 117 -11.32 -2.24 12.59
N SER A 118 -10.96 -1.25 13.40
CA SER A 118 -9.54 -0.90 13.61
C SER A 118 -8.73 -2.11 14.09
N ARG A 119 -9.27 -2.96 14.98
CA ARG A 119 -8.60 -4.18 15.42
C ARG A 119 -8.49 -5.24 14.34
N ILE A 120 -9.50 -5.39 13.49
CA ILE A 120 -9.44 -6.29 12.33
C ILE A 120 -8.38 -5.82 11.34
N ILE A 121 -8.27 -4.51 11.09
CA ILE A 121 -7.22 -3.94 10.23
C ILE A 121 -5.84 -4.15 10.85
N ASP A 122 -5.72 -3.98 12.17
CA ASP A 122 -4.46 -4.21 12.88
C ASP A 122 -4.07 -5.71 12.90
N LEU A 123 -5.04 -6.64 12.86
CA LEU A 123 -4.79 -8.07 12.64
C LEU A 123 -4.26 -8.39 11.23
N LEU A 124 -4.48 -7.51 10.25
CA LEU A 124 -3.89 -7.62 8.91
C LEU A 124 -2.47 -7.02 8.86
N SER A 125 -1.95 -6.57 10.00
CA SER A 125 -0.67 -5.87 10.07
C SER A 125 0.39 -6.65 10.87
N HIS A 126 1.64 -6.39 10.50
CA HIS A 126 2.88 -7.08 10.88
C HIS A 126 3.12 -8.43 10.20
N ARG A 127 4.04 -8.43 9.22
CA ARG A 127 4.46 -9.60 8.41
C ARG A 127 3.30 -10.26 7.66
N GLY A 128 2.25 -9.50 7.40
CA GLY A 128 1.05 -9.93 6.70
C GLY A 128 1.24 -9.90 5.18
N PHE A 129 0.18 -9.49 4.48
CA PHE A 129 0.16 -9.48 3.01
C PHE A 129 1.32 -8.68 2.38
N MET A 130 1.76 -7.58 3.00
CA MET A 130 2.81 -6.71 2.46
C MET A 130 4.21 -7.33 2.43
N HIS A 131 4.49 -8.41 3.17
CA HIS A 131 5.78 -9.12 3.05
C HIS A 131 5.67 -10.34 2.11
N THR A 132 4.69 -10.34 1.19
CA THR A 132 4.48 -11.42 0.22
C THR A 132 4.80 -11.01 -1.21
N ILE A 133 5.15 -11.99 -2.04
CA ILE A 133 5.35 -11.78 -3.48
C ILE A 133 4.07 -11.31 -4.18
N PHE A 134 2.89 -11.66 -3.66
CA PHE A 134 1.60 -11.22 -4.22
C PHE A 134 1.42 -9.71 -4.06
N ALA A 135 1.85 -9.13 -2.94
CA ALA A 135 1.82 -7.69 -2.77
C ALA A 135 2.83 -6.97 -3.68
N ALA A 136 4.01 -7.56 -3.90
CA ALA A 136 4.98 -7.07 -4.89
C ALA A 136 4.39 -7.07 -6.32
N ILE A 137 3.71 -8.16 -6.71
CA ILE A 137 3.02 -8.27 -7.99
C ILE A 137 1.90 -7.22 -8.08
N GLY A 138 1.09 -7.05 -7.03
CA GLY A 138 0.04 -6.05 -6.98
C GLY A 138 0.59 -4.62 -7.19
N PHE A 139 1.67 -4.27 -6.50
CA PHE A 139 2.35 -2.98 -6.67
C PHE A 139 2.83 -2.77 -8.11
N THR A 140 3.42 -3.80 -8.72
CA THR A 140 3.87 -3.80 -10.12
C THR A 140 2.71 -3.55 -11.08
N LEU A 141 1.57 -4.23 -10.88
CA LEU A 141 0.39 -4.08 -11.71
C LEU A 141 -0.21 -2.67 -11.60
N ILE A 142 -0.24 -2.09 -10.39
CA ILE A 142 -0.71 -0.71 -10.17
C ILE A 142 0.16 0.28 -10.93
N ILE A 143 1.49 0.19 -10.80
CA ILE A 143 2.42 1.07 -11.52
C ILE A 143 2.24 0.92 -13.03
N SER A 144 2.15 -0.31 -13.52
CA SER A 144 1.93 -0.58 -14.94
C SER A 144 0.60 0.01 -15.42
N ALA A 145 -0.48 -0.12 -14.66
CA ALA A 145 -1.79 0.43 -15.00
C ALA A 145 -1.75 1.97 -15.08
N ILE A 146 -1.10 2.63 -14.12
CA ILE A 146 -0.92 4.09 -14.11
C ILE A 146 -0.18 4.55 -15.36
N TYR A 147 0.97 3.92 -15.67
CA TYR A 147 1.76 4.29 -16.83
C TYR A 147 0.99 4.06 -18.14
N LEU A 148 0.39 2.88 -18.33
CA LEU A 148 -0.37 2.57 -19.54
C LEU A 148 -1.58 3.50 -19.71
N THR A 149 -2.24 3.89 -18.62
CA THR A 149 -3.33 4.87 -18.67
C THR A 149 -2.83 6.23 -19.14
N SER A 150 -1.65 6.68 -18.68
CA SER A 150 -1.05 7.95 -19.11
C SER A 150 -0.68 7.96 -20.60
N GLU A 151 -0.40 6.80 -21.17
CA GLU A 151 -0.12 6.60 -22.60
C GLU A 151 -1.39 6.31 -23.41
N GLY A 152 -2.58 6.34 -22.80
CA GLY A 152 -3.85 6.05 -23.46
C GLY A 152 -3.99 4.58 -23.92
N PHE A 153 -3.41 3.64 -23.17
CA PHE A 153 -3.42 2.20 -23.45
C PHE A 153 -2.91 1.83 -24.85
N GLN A 154 -1.88 2.53 -25.34
CA GLN A 154 -1.23 2.23 -26.63
C GLN A 154 -0.35 0.97 -26.58
N ILE A 155 -0.90 -0.14 -26.08
CA ILE A 155 -0.24 -1.44 -25.90
C ILE A 155 0.22 -2.08 -27.22
N THR A 156 -0.25 -1.58 -28.36
CA THR A 156 0.23 -2.03 -29.69
C THR A 156 1.61 -1.47 -30.04
N LYS A 157 2.10 -0.45 -29.32
CA LYS A 157 3.44 0.12 -29.51
C LYS A 157 4.46 -0.61 -28.65
N PRO A 158 5.43 -1.34 -29.23
CA PRO A 158 6.41 -2.10 -28.45
C PRO A 158 7.18 -1.26 -27.43
N VAL A 159 7.54 -0.02 -27.79
CA VAL A 159 8.25 0.91 -26.90
C VAL A 159 7.43 1.24 -25.65
N VAL A 160 6.10 1.38 -25.77
CA VAL A 160 5.22 1.65 -24.61
C VAL A 160 5.20 0.45 -23.67
N ILE A 161 5.15 -0.77 -24.22
CA ILE A 161 5.21 -1.98 -23.40
C ILE A 161 6.56 -2.06 -22.67
N THR A 162 7.68 -1.90 -23.38
CA THR A 162 9.01 -2.02 -22.77
C THR A 162 9.23 -0.95 -21.70
N ASN A 163 8.76 0.28 -21.92
CA ASN A 163 8.79 1.36 -20.94
C ASN A 163 7.93 1.05 -19.70
N SER A 164 6.73 0.51 -19.92
CA SER A 164 5.85 0.05 -18.84
C SER A 164 6.51 -1.04 -18.01
N LEU A 165 7.14 -2.01 -18.67
CA LEU A 165 7.88 -3.10 -18.02
C LEU A 165 9.06 -2.56 -17.23
N TYR A 166 9.83 -1.62 -17.78
CA TYR A 166 10.93 -0.99 -17.06
C TYR A 166 10.45 -0.30 -15.78
N ILE A 167 9.45 0.59 -15.87
CA ILE A 167 8.95 1.32 -14.71
C ILE A 167 8.32 0.37 -13.68
N SER A 168 7.46 -0.55 -14.11
CA SER A 168 6.80 -1.47 -13.19
C SER A 168 7.76 -2.46 -12.53
N LEU A 169 8.71 -3.02 -13.29
CA LEU A 169 9.73 -3.91 -12.74
C LEU A 169 10.70 -3.19 -11.81
N SER A 170 10.97 -1.89 -12.02
CA SER A 170 11.79 -1.14 -11.07
C SER A 170 11.16 -1.14 -9.66
N GLY A 171 9.84 -0.90 -9.57
CA GLY A 171 9.09 -1.03 -8.32
C GLY A 171 9.06 -2.46 -7.79
N PHE A 172 8.87 -3.45 -8.66
CA PHE A 172 8.90 -4.88 -8.29
C PHE A 172 10.22 -5.29 -7.65
N PHE A 173 11.35 -4.98 -8.30
CA PHE A 173 12.67 -5.40 -7.82
C PHE A 173 13.08 -4.62 -6.57
N GLY A 174 12.65 -3.37 -6.42
CA GLY A 174 12.74 -2.66 -5.14
C GLY A 174 11.99 -3.40 -4.03
N TYR A 175 10.74 -3.78 -4.27
CA TYR A 175 9.93 -4.57 -3.33
C TYR A 175 10.54 -5.94 -3.01
N LEU A 176 11.05 -6.63 -4.02
CA LEU A 176 11.69 -7.93 -3.84
C LEU A 176 12.98 -7.79 -3.02
N LEU A 177 13.75 -6.73 -3.23
CA LEU A 177 14.92 -6.40 -2.43
C LEU A 177 14.57 -6.23 -0.96
N HIS A 178 13.44 -5.59 -0.65
CA HIS A 178 12.92 -5.52 0.72
C HIS A 178 12.74 -6.93 1.31
N ILE A 179 11.94 -7.77 0.65
CA ILE A 179 11.63 -9.15 1.10
C ILE A 179 12.91 -9.98 1.27
N ILE A 180 13.87 -9.86 0.36
CA ILE A 180 15.14 -10.57 0.43
C ILE A 180 15.97 -10.07 1.62
N THR A 181 16.08 -8.76 1.79
CA THR A 181 16.85 -8.14 2.88
C THR A 181 16.32 -8.56 4.24
N ASP A 182 14.99 -8.62 4.36
CA ASP A 182 14.29 -9.11 5.54
C ASP A 182 14.66 -10.55 5.90
N ARG A 183 14.83 -11.43 4.90
CA ARG A 183 15.18 -12.84 5.10
C ARG A 183 16.66 -13.08 5.39
N ILE A 184 17.55 -12.21 4.92
CA ILE A 184 19.01 -12.37 5.12
C ILE A 184 19.43 -11.90 6.52
N LYS A 185 18.72 -10.92 7.10
CA LYS A 185 19.03 -10.33 8.42
C LYS A 185 18.16 -10.86 9.57
N THR A 186 17.45 -11.97 9.36
CA THR A 186 16.78 -12.78 10.40
C THR A 186 17.61 -13.99 10.74
#